data_AF-A0A847FWZ5-F1
#
_entry.id   AF-A0A847FWZ5-F1
#
_cell.length_a   1.000
_cell.length_b   1.000
_cell.length_c   1.000
_cell.angle_alpha   90.00
_cell.angle_beta   90.00
_cell.angle_gamma   90.00
#
_symmetry.space_group_name_H-M   'P 1'
#
loop_
_entity.id
_entity.type
_entity.pdbx_description
1 polymer ?
#
loop_
_entity_poly.entity_id
_entity_poly.type
_entity_poly.pdbx_seq_one_letter_code
_entity_poly.pdbx_strand_id
1 'polypeptide(L)' 'MPITIKGRENGPYMIPGQADYVDIDGVRRVTQGKLVTLCRCGGSCNKPFCDGMHRRIGFQAPQVELTLSEVETPEETLA' A
#
# COMPACT_ATOMS: atom_id res chain seq x y z
N MET A 1 -2.03 0.12 16.88
CA MET A 1 -3.01 0.95 16.12
C MET A 1 -3.31 0.27 14.79
N PRO A 2 -4.57 0.14 14.37
CA PRO A 2 -4.88 -0.57 13.14
C PRO A 2 -4.42 0.22 11.91
N ILE A 3 -3.89 -0.48 10.91
CA ILE A 3 -3.53 0.11 9.61
C ILE A 3 -4.68 -0.14 8.64
N THR A 4 -5.23 0.93 8.07
CA THR A 4 -6.29 0.82 7.05
C THR A 4 -5.72 0.96 5.65
N ILE A 5 -6.04 -0.01 4.79
CA ILE A 5 -5.68 -0.03 3.37
C ILE A 5 -6.97 0.05 2.55
N LYS A 6 -7.13 1.10 1.73
CA LYS A 6 -8.31 1.30 0.88
C LYS A 6 -7.96 1.08 -0.58
N GLY A 7 -8.53 0.07 -1.22
CA GLY A 7 -8.52 -0.05 -2.68
C GLY A 7 -9.62 0.83 -3.26
N ARG A 8 -9.26 1.95 -3.91
CA ARG A 8 -10.24 2.80 -4.59
C ARG A 8 -10.88 2.03 -5.76
N GLU A 9 -12.16 2.27 -6.03
CA GLU A 9 -12.81 1.76 -7.23
C GLU A 9 -12.01 2.13 -8.49
N ASN A 10 -11.69 1.12 -9.31
CA ASN A 10 -10.89 1.25 -10.53
C ASN A 10 -9.53 1.94 -10.31
N GLY A 11 -9.02 1.94 -9.08
CA GLY A 11 -7.92 2.78 -8.64
C GLY A 11 -6.86 2.05 -7.80
N PRO A 12 -5.89 2.81 -7.25
CA PRO A 12 -4.80 2.26 -6.47
C PRO A 12 -5.25 1.83 -5.06
N TYR A 13 -4.34 1.16 -4.35
CA TYR A 13 -4.42 1.05 -2.90
C TYR A 13 -3.95 2.35 -2.26
N MET A 14 -4.66 2.79 -1.24
CA MET A 14 -4.45 4.03 -0.50
C MET A 14 -4.17 3.67 0.96
N ILE A 15 -2.99 4.03 1.44
CA ILE A 15 -2.53 3.72 2.79
C ILE A 15 -2.22 5.06 3.47
N PRO A 16 -2.97 5.47 4.52
CA PRO A 16 -2.67 6.69 5.26
C PRO A 16 -1.29 6.63 5.92
N GLY A 17 -0.58 7.76 5.90
CA GLY A 17 0.73 7.90 6.51
C GLY A 17 1.89 7.98 5.52
N GLN A 18 3.08 7.71 6.04
CA GLN A 18 4.34 7.63 5.29
C GLN A 18 4.86 6.19 5.37
N ALA A 19 5.57 5.76 4.33
CA ALA A 19 6.27 4.49 4.31
C ALA A 19 7.77 4.71 4.14
N ASP A 20 8.55 4.03 4.96
CA ASP A 20 9.96 3.75 4.69
C ASP A 20 10.05 2.58 3.71
N TYR A 21 10.95 2.69 2.73
CA TYR A 21 11.22 1.63 1.78
C TYR A 21 12.69 1.61 1.40
N VAL A 22 13.14 0.47 0.90
CA VAL A 22 14.52 0.27 0.43
C VAL A 22 14.43 0.00 -1.07
N ASP A 23 15.30 0.65 -1.84
CA ASP A 23 15.40 0.42 -3.28
C ASP A 23 16.40 -0.70 -3.62
N ILE A 24 16.63 -0.89 -4.93
CA ILE A 24 17.55 -1.91 -5.43
C ILE A 24 19.01 -1.66 -5.02
N ASP A 25 19.38 -0.41 -4.76
CA ASP A 25 20.72 -0.01 -4.36
C ASP A 25 20.92 -0.14 -2.84
N GLY A 26 19.90 -0.60 -2.10
CA GLY A 26 19.93 -0.73 -0.64
C GLY A 26 19.72 0.61 0.10
N VAL A 27 19.34 1.67 -0.62
CA VAL A 27 19.15 3.00 -0.04
C VAL A 27 17.77 3.09 0.60
N ARG A 28 17.74 3.41 1.90
CA ARG A 28 16.50 3.74 2.62
C ARG A 28 15.94 5.07 2.15
N ARG A 29 14.65 5.08 1.83
CA ARG A 29 13.89 6.27 1.43
C ARG A 29 12.55 6.33 2.16
N VAL A 30 12.00 7.53 2.22
CA VAL A 30 10.69 7.80 2.82
C VAL A 30 9.78 8.37 1.76
N THR A 31 8.54 7.89 1.67
CA THR A 31 7.53 8.50 0.81
C THR A 31 7.18 9.89 1.31
N GLN A 32 7.01 10.85 0.40
CA GLN A 32 6.55 12.19 0.76
C GLN A 32 5.02 12.24 0.98
N GLY A 33 4.56 13.13 1.86
CA GLY A 33 3.14 13.38 2.10
C GLY A 33 2.55 12.59 3.28
N LYS A 34 1.22 12.47 3.30
CA LYS A 34 0.45 11.77 4.36
C LYS A 34 -0.36 10.59 3.82
N LEU A 35 -0.10 10.18 2.58
CA LEU A 35 -0.84 9.12 1.92
C LEU A 35 0.08 8.42 0.91
N VAL A 36 0.27 7.13 1.09
CA VAL A 36 0.95 6.27 0.13
C VAL A 36 -0.08 5.71 -0.84
N THR A 37 0.23 5.75 -2.14
CA THR A 37 -0.60 5.11 -3.18
C THR A 37 0.18 4.02 -3.88
N LEU A 38 -0.30 2.78 -3.77
CA LEU A 38 0.34 1.61 -4.38
C LEU A 38 -0.42 1.17 -5.63
N CYS A 39 0.32 0.70 -6.62
CA CYS A 39 -0.24 0.18 -7.84
C CYS A 39 -1.07 -1.08 -7.55
N ARG A 40 -2.36 -1.02 -7.93
CA ARG A 40 -3.27 -2.18 -7.93
C ARG A 40 -3.45 -2.78 -9.32
N CYS A 41 -3.28 -1.97 -10.37
CA CYS A 41 -3.63 -2.30 -11.75
C CYS A 41 -2.54 -3.03 -12.55
N GLY A 42 -1.32 -3.17 -12.02
CA GLY A 42 -0.17 -3.74 -12.74
C GLY A 42 0.47 -2.84 -13.81
N GLY A 43 -0.21 -1.78 -14.26
CA GLY A 43 0.26 -0.92 -15.36
C GLY A 43 1.31 0.14 -15.00
N SER A 44 1.55 0.44 -13.72
CA SER A 44 2.44 1.55 -13.34
C SER A 44 3.86 1.38 -13.88
N CYS A 45 4.47 2.45 -14.40
CA CYS A 45 5.90 2.49 -14.72
C CYS A 45 6.75 2.85 -13.50
N ASN A 46 6.13 3.35 -12.42
CA ASN A 46 6.79 3.71 -11.16
C ASN A 46 6.44 2.72 -10.03
N LYS A 47 6.53 1.41 -10.31
CA LYS A 47 6.21 0.38 -9.30
C LYS A 47 7.15 0.51 -8.10
N PRO A 48 6.66 0.23 -6.87
CA PRO A 48 5.34 -0.28 -6.51
C PRO A 48 4.24 0.79 -6.43
N PHE A 49 4.56 2.07 -6.68
CA PHE A 49 3.65 3.20 -6.52
C PHE A 49 2.68 3.36 -7.69
N CYS A 50 1.58 4.06 -7.45
CA CYS A 50 0.64 4.44 -8.49
C CYS A 50 1.11 5.70 -9.22
N ASP A 51 1.11 5.67 -10.55
CA ASP A 51 1.43 6.80 -11.44
C ASP A 51 0.24 7.24 -12.30
N GLY A 52 -0.94 6.66 -12.07
CA GLY A 52 -2.18 6.97 -12.81
C GLY A 52 -2.47 6.06 -14.01
N MET A 53 -1.60 5.09 -14.33
CA MET A 53 -1.81 4.19 -15.48
C MET A 53 -3.14 3.41 -15.43
N HIS A 54 -3.68 3.16 -14.23
CA HIS A 54 -5.00 2.52 -14.04
C HIS A 54 -6.12 3.17 -14.85
N ARG A 55 -6.09 4.50 -15.04
CA ARG A 55 -7.08 5.23 -15.84
C ARG A 55 -6.90 4.96 -17.34
N ARG A 56 -5.66 4.86 -17.80
CA ARG A 56 -5.31 4.71 -19.22
C ARG A 56 -5.59 3.30 -19.73
N ILE A 57 -5.36 2.28 -18.90
CA ILE A 57 -5.57 0.87 -19.28
C ILE A 57 -6.99 0.37 -18.99
N GLY A 58 -7.89 1.25 -18.51
CA GLY A 58 -9.26 0.86 -18.18
C GLY A 58 -9.34 -0.19 -17.08
N PHE A 59 -8.49 -0.07 -16.04
CA PHE A 59 -8.48 -1.04 -14.94
C PHE A 59 -9.85 -1.06 -14.24
N GLN A 60 -10.43 -2.25 -14.10
CA GLN A 60 -11.71 -2.45 -13.43
C GLN A 60 -11.52 -3.29 -12.17
N ALA A 61 -11.89 -2.73 -11.02
CA ALA A 61 -11.95 -3.47 -9.77
C ALA A 61 -12.84 -2.75 -8.75
N PRO A 62 -13.62 -3.50 -7.95
CA PRO A 62 -14.47 -2.91 -6.93
C PRO A 62 -13.64 -2.23 -5.84
N GLN A 63 -14.28 -1.30 -5.14
CA GLN A 63 -13.74 -0.72 -3.92
C GLN A 63 -13.61 -1.80 -2.84
N VAL A 64 -12.52 -1.75 -2.06
CA VAL A 64 -12.30 -2.63 -0.92
C VAL A 64 -11.62 -1.86 0.21
N GLU A 65 -11.91 -2.21 1.45
CA GLU A 65 -11.24 -1.70 2.64
C GLU A 65 -10.74 -2.88 3.47
N LEU A 66 -9.46 -2.87 3.80
CA LEU A 66 -8.80 -3.85 4.65
C LEU A 66 -8.24 -3.15 5.87
N THR A 67 -8.57 -3.67 7.06
CA THR A 67 -8.02 -3.19 8.32
C THR A 67 -7.12 -4.26 8.89
N LEU A 68 -5.83 -3.93 9.01
CA LEU A 68 -4.85 -4.79 9.67
C LEU A 68 -4.86 -4.46 11.16
N SER A 69 -5.20 -5.47 11.96
CA SER A 69 -5.08 -5.43 13.41
C SER A 69 -3.77 -6.08 13.84
N GLU A 70 -3.30 -5.75 15.04
CA GLU A 70 -2.18 -6.47 15.66
C GLU A 70 -2.57 -7.94 15.85
N VAL A 71 -1.70 -8.85 15.43
CA VAL A 71 -1.86 -10.28 15.69
C VAL A 71 -1.25 -10.53 17.06
N GLU A 72 -2.08 -10.88 18.04
CA GLU A 72 -1.58 -11.39 19.33
C GLU A 72 -0.86 -12.72 19.07
N THR A 73 0.47 -12.74 19.17
CA THR A 73 1.25 -13.98 19.09
C THR A 73 1.15 -14.73 20.42
N PRO A 74 0.66 -15.98 20.47
CA PRO A 74 0.58 -16.77 21.69
C PRO A 74 1.95 -17.38 22.08
N GLU A 75 2.98 -16.56 22.32
CA GLU A 75 4.32 -17.02 22.71
C GLU A 75 4.92 -16.26 23.92
N GLU A 76 4.10 -15.87 24.90
CA GLU A 76 4.61 -15.41 26.21
C GLU A 76 3.82 -16.03 27.37
N THR A 77 3.80 -17.37 27.48
CA THR A 77 3.34 -18.06 28.72
C THR A 77 4.26 -19.21 29.16
N LEU A 78 5.52 -19.26 28.72
CA LEU A 78 6.53 -20.08 29.39
C LEU A 78 7.83 -19.30 29.55
N ALA A 79 7.86 -18.48 30.60
CA ALA A 79 9.06 -18.13 31.35
C ALA A 79 8.74 -18.33 32.84
#